data_AF-A0A4S2SMY6-F1
#
_entry.id   AF-A0A4S2SMY6-F1
#
_cell.length_a   1.000
_cell.length_b   1.000
_cell.length_c   1.000
_cell.angle_alpha   90.00
_cell.angle_beta   90.00
_cell.angle_gamma   90.00
#
_symmetry.space_group_name_H-M   'P 1'
#
loop_
_entity.id
_entity.type
_entity.pdbx_description
1 polymer ?
#
loop_
_entity_poly.entity_id
_entity_poly.type
_entity_poly.pdbx_seq_one_letter_code
_entity_poly.pdbx_strand_id
1 'polypeptide(L)'
;MADNKLISAEEMRRAVAQDPQFSAPKQPALCRGLVVVPFSDGILVEGAPTRQVLRGAAARDLTARLLPLLDGARTVTQLAEQMVVPVQHIEQVIALLYTCGLLEEGAGNTAVMAADGAAAIFWSRSLDSTRVNRNAIEAMQRLNGTRVAVVTNGDVGEGLRDTLLASGFGDVELVASPSDLSDVPGLLVAINEDGHTHLGEAARWCRTHGIPMLPAHLHGTTLDIGPYIDPEFTVSFDEADRQRRAHSLSDRHDSAAGSAVRIMAAALIASQATAITSRVGTASVLRGMVRTDLESWRQDMYVTAPVPDRTDSRSSLTAGNVPLALAFETSVAFPPRKLLNPRDHQMHYKPGNIALQHESKRWPSARTLALPKTAIHPQTPLEPPRETTAKRVGLRHLASLLMLAVGRQEESAPGRPSVPRWAPTGGNLGSPNLHALIRDVEDVPAGIWGYDSAAHRLARLPDVVDLAQAPGSDAAVTLVLTGSLARVASKYSTFAWRIVHLDAGVALAQLSHAARSFGLQARPLDRWDDLALAAVLDLDLDAEPITGVVELRPFSAEEA
;
A
#
# COMPACT_ATOMS: atom_id res chain seq x y z
N MET A 1 -4.96 -27.79 -5.40
CA MET A 1 -3.68 -27.50 -4.72
C MET A 1 -2.78 -26.83 -5.74
N ALA A 2 -2.66 -25.51 -5.68
CA ALA A 2 -1.80 -24.77 -6.60
C ALA A 2 -0.34 -25.06 -6.20
N ASP A 3 0.44 -25.62 -7.12
CA ASP A 3 1.90 -25.66 -6.99
C ASP A 3 2.38 -24.22 -6.77
N ASN A 4 2.76 -23.94 -5.53
CA ASN A 4 3.32 -22.68 -5.10
C ASN A 4 4.71 -22.58 -5.72
N LYS A 5 4.78 -22.22 -7.01
CA LYS A 5 6.03 -22.03 -7.74
C LYS A 5 6.77 -20.88 -7.06
N LEU A 6 7.62 -21.22 -6.10
CA LEU A 6 8.61 -20.34 -5.49
C LEU A 6 9.39 -19.64 -6.61
N ILE A 7 9.59 -18.34 -6.49
CA ILE A 7 10.58 -17.64 -7.32
C ILE A 7 11.90 -18.36 -7.11
N SER A 8 12.53 -18.80 -8.20
CA SER A 8 13.80 -19.50 -8.12
C SER A 8 14.87 -18.57 -7.53
N ALA A 9 15.88 -19.14 -6.86
CA ALA A 9 17.00 -18.36 -6.32
C ALA A 9 17.68 -17.51 -7.40
N GLU A 10 17.69 -18.00 -8.65
CA GLU A 10 18.26 -17.29 -9.80
C GLU A 10 17.40 -16.09 -10.25
N GLU A 11 16.07 -16.23 -10.28
CA GLU A 11 15.18 -15.10 -10.57
C GLU A 11 15.28 -14.01 -9.48
N MET A 12 15.37 -14.41 -8.21
CA MET A 12 15.55 -13.45 -7.12
C MET A 12 16.89 -12.73 -7.22
N ARG A 13 17.98 -13.44 -7.54
CA ARG A 13 19.30 -12.84 -7.80
C ARG A 13 19.22 -11.79 -8.92
N ARG A 14 18.57 -12.12 -10.03
CA ARG A 14 18.39 -11.18 -11.15
C ARG A 14 17.59 -9.96 -10.75
N ALA A 15 16.48 -10.15 -10.02
CA ALA A 15 15.67 -9.03 -9.53
C ALA A 15 16.50 -8.10 -8.64
N VAL A 16 17.22 -8.65 -7.65
CA VAL A 16 18.09 -7.88 -6.75
C VAL A 16 19.20 -7.15 -7.50
N ALA A 17 19.73 -7.73 -8.58
CA ALA A 17 20.80 -7.13 -9.38
C ALA A 17 20.33 -6.05 -10.37
N GLN A 18 19.09 -6.11 -10.84
CA GLN A 18 18.60 -5.26 -11.94
C GLN A 18 17.58 -4.21 -11.50
N ASP A 19 16.84 -4.44 -10.42
CA ASP A 19 15.85 -3.50 -9.92
C ASP A 19 16.56 -2.39 -9.10
N PRO A 20 16.50 -1.12 -9.53
CA PRO A 20 17.16 -0.02 -8.84
C PRO A 20 16.61 0.26 -7.43
N GLN A 21 15.46 -0.33 -7.07
CA GLN A 21 14.89 -0.22 -5.74
C GLN A 21 15.44 -1.27 -4.76
N PHE A 22 16.18 -2.27 -5.26
CA PHE A 22 17.00 -3.14 -4.41
C PHE A 22 18.42 -2.59 -4.28
N SER A 23 18.96 -2.72 -3.07
CA SER A 23 20.32 -2.31 -2.74
C SER A 23 20.90 -3.34 -1.78
N ALA A 24 21.23 -4.51 -2.30
CA ALA A 24 21.90 -5.55 -1.51
C ALA A 24 23.30 -5.08 -1.09
N PRO A 25 23.76 -5.45 0.11
CA PRO A 25 25.04 -4.97 0.63
C PRO A 25 26.22 -5.47 -0.20
N LYS A 26 27.20 -4.61 -0.44
CA LYS A 26 28.43 -4.93 -1.17
C LYS A 26 29.41 -5.70 -0.29
N GLN A 27 29.48 -5.34 0.99
CA GLN A 27 30.20 -6.02 2.05
C GLN A 27 29.17 -6.54 3.07
N PRO A 28 28.55 -7.70 2.80
CA PRO A 28 27.43 -8.18 3.61
C PRO A 28 27.84 -8.49 5.05
N ALA A 29 27.10 -7.94 6.01
CA ALA A 29 27.12 -8.31 7.41
C ALA A 29 25.78 -8.94 7.81
N LEU A 30 25.80 -9.98 8.63
CA LEU A 30 24.60 -10.49 9.28
C LEU A 30 24.13 -9.46 10.30
N CYS A 31 22.84 -9.12 10.30
CA CYS A 31 22.29 -8.23 11.31
C CYS A 31 22.58 -8.76 12.73
N ARG A 32 22.95 -7.86 13.63
CA ARG A 32 23.38 -8.15 15.00
C ARG A 32 22.18 -8.52 15.87
N GLY A 33 22.41 -9.39 16.84
CA GLY A 33 21.36 -9.87 17.77
C GLY A 33 20.36 -10.85 17.16
N LEU A 34 20.63 -11.35 15.95
CA LEU A 34 19.91 -12.48 15.37
C LEU A 34 20.36 -13.79 16.01
N VAL A 35 19.41 -14.71 16.18
CA VAL A 35 19.67 -16.07 16.67
C VAL A 35 19.46 -17.04 15.52
N VAL A 36 20.51 -17.77 15.14
CA VAL A 36 20.45 -18.80 14.10
C VAL A 36 20.41 -20.18 14.74
N VAL A 37 19.34 -20.93 14.46
CA VAL A 37 19.12 -22.28 14.98
C VAL A 37 19.11 -23.28 13.82
N PRO A 38 20.13 -24.13 13.67
CA PRO A 38 20.15 -25.19 12.67
C PRO A 38 19.17 -26.32 13.02
N PHE A 39 18.58 -26.95 12.02
CA PHE A 39 17.77 -28.18 12.14
C PHE A 39 17.99 -29.11 10.94
N SER A 40 17.39 -30.31 10.95
CA SER A 40 17.73 -31.43 10.05
C SER A 40 17.67 -31.12 8.54
N ASP A 41 16.77 -30.22 8.13
CA ASP A 41 16.56 -29.83 6.74
C ASP A 41 16.75 -28.33 6.46
N GLY A 42 17.37 -27.57 7.38
CA GLY A 42 17.54 -26.12 7.19
C GLY A 42 18.03 -25.31 8.40
N ILE A 43 17.72 -24.00 8.37
CA ILE A 43 18.01 -23.05 9.45
C ILE A 43 16.79 -22.19 9.77
N LEU A 44 16.63 -21.88 11.05
CA LEU A 44 15.66 -20.94 11.60
C LEU A 44 16.43 -19.69 12.05
N VAL A 45 15.97 -18.50 11.66
CA VAL A 45 16.54 -17.24 12.13
C VAL A 45 15.47 -16.44 12.87
N GLU A 46 15.78 -16.08 14.11
CA GLU A 46 14.90 -15.36 15.04
C GLU A 46 15.49 -14.00 15.44
N GLY A 47 14.63 -13.03 15.74
CA GLY A 47 15.02 -11.68 16.18
C GLY A 47 14.92 -10.60 15.10
N ALA A 48 14.80 -10.97 13.83
CA ALA A 48 14.39 -10.04 12.76
C ALA A 48 12.89 -9.68 12.91
N PRO A 49 12.36 -8.67 12.18
CA PRO A 49 10.95 -8.29 12.29
C PRO A 49 9.99 -9.42 11.90
N THR A 50 10.48 -10.38 11.11
CA THR A 50 9.76 -11.60 10.77
C THR A 50 10.68 -12.80 10.96
N ARG A 51 10.17 -13.85 11.61
CA ARG A 51 10.85 -15.14 11.72
C ARG A 51 11.10 -15.72 10.33
N GLN A 52 12.32 -16.19 10.08
CA GLN A 52 12.71 -16.77 8.80
C GLN A 52 13.03 -18.26 8.94
N VAL A 53 12.48 -19.08 8.04
CA VAL A 53 12.77 -20.51 7.97
C VAL A 53 13.28 -20.82 6.56
N LEU A 54 14.54 -21.22 6.46
CA LEU A 54 15.19 -21.54 5.18
C LEU A 54 15.43 -23.05 5.13
N ARG A 55 14.83 -23.73 4.15
CA ARG A 55 14.94 -25.19 3.96
C ARG A 55 15.70 -25.53 2.67
N GLY A 56 16.24 -26.74 2.63
CA GLY A 56 16.87 -27.34 1.45
C GLY A 56 18.38 -27.47 1.56
N ALA A 57 18.98 -28.22 0.62
CA ALA A 57 20.40 -28.57 0.65
C ALA A 57 21.32 -27.33 0.65
N ALA A 58 21.01 -26.32 -0.15
CA ALA A 58 21.78 -25.07 -0.17
C ALA A 58 21.78 -24.34 1.19
N ALA A 59 20.64 -24.34 1.89
CA ALA A 59 20.52 -23.73 3.22
C ALA A 59 21.35 -24.47 4.28
N ARG A 60 21.43 -25.80 4.20
CA ARG A 60 22.24 -26.63 5.10
C ARG A 60 23.74 -26.50 4.86
N ASP A 61 24.16 -26.41 3.60
CA ASP A 61 25.57 -26.61 3.27
C ASP A 61 26.29 -25.29 2.96
N LEU A 62 25.78 -24.50 2.02
CA LEU A 62 26.42 -23.25 1.61
C LEU A 62 26.09 -22.12 2.56
N THR A 63 24.80 -21.90 2.85
CA THR A 63 24.37 -20.80 3.72
C THR A 63 24.94 -20.95 5.13
N ALA A 64 24.89 -22.14 5.72
CA ALA A 64 25.43 -22.37 7.06
C ALA A 64 26.95 -22.10 7.17
N ARG A 65 27.73 -22.41 6.12
CA ARG A 65 29.17 -22.10 6.07
C ARG A 65 29.45 -20.63 5.76
N LEU A 66 28.55 -19.96 5.04
CA LEU A 66 28.70 -18.55 4.69
C LEU A 66 28.37 -17.63 5.88
N LEU A 67 27.35 -17.96 6.68
CA LEU A 67 26.87 -17.09 7.77
C LEU A 67 27.97 -16.57 8.72
N PRO A 68 28.92 -17.39 9.22
CA PRO A 68 30.01 -16.90 10.08
C PRO A 68 30.98 -15.95 9.38
N LEU A 69 30.95 -15.87 8.05
CA LEU A 69 31.80 -15.01 7.24
C LEU A 69 31.13 -13.67 6.87
N LEU A 70 29.85 -13.51 7.19
CA LEU A 70 29.08 -12.28 6.94
C LEU A 70 29.30 -11.28 8.08
N ASP A 71 30.51 -10.74 8.16
CA ASP A 71 30.93 -9.76 9.18
C ASP A 71 31.06 -8.33 8.65
N GLY A 72 30.74 -8.12 7.37
CA GLY A 72 30.87 -6.82 6.72
C GLY A 72 32.30 -6.41 6.37
N ALA A 73 33.30 -7.28 6.54
CA ALA A 73 34.69 -6.97 6.19
C ALA A 73 35.06 -7.34 4.75
N ARG A 74 34.28 -8.23 4.11
CA ARG A 74 34.60 -8.84 2.81
C ARG A 74 33.52 -8.57 1.79
N THR A 75 33.93 -8.38 0.54
CA THR A 75 33.00 -8.29 -0.60
C THR A 75 32.47 -9.67 -1.00
N VAL A 76 31.37 -9.69 -1.75
CA VAL A 76 30.81 -10.93 -2.34
C VAL A 76 31.85 -11.74 -3.12
N THR A 77 32.73 -11.07 -3.88
CA THR A 77 33.82 -11.72 -4.63
C THR A 77 34.87 -12.33 -3.69
N GLN A 78 35.28 -11.62 -2.64
CA GLN A 78 36.25 -12.13 -1.66
C GLN A 78 35.70 -13.33 -0.89
N LEU A 79 34.40 -13.34 -0.56
CA LEU A 79 33.73 -14.49 0.05
C LEU A 79 33.73 -15.70 -0.88
N ALA A 80 33.47 -15.50 -2.17
CA ALA A 80 33.51 -16.55 -3.19
C ALA A 80 34.89 -17.19 -3.32
N GLU A 81 35.95 -16.36 -3.37
CA GLU A 81 37.34 -16.79 -3.40
C GLU A 81 37.73 -17.59 -2.16
N GLN A 82 37.42 -17.07 -0.97
CA GLN A 82 37.75 -17.73 0.31
C GLN A 82 37.04 -19.08 0.47
N MET A 83 35.78 -19.18 0.05
CA MET A 83 35.01 -20.42 0.15
C MET A 83 35.27 -21.41 -0.98
N VAL A 84 35.98 -20.98 -2.04
CA VAL A 84 36.20 -21.74 -3.27
C VAL A 84 34.86 -22.16 -3.90
N VAL A 85 33.96 -21.17 -4.05
CA VAL A 85 32.62 -21.35 -4.61
C VAL A 85 32.40 -20.33 -5.74
N PRO A 86 31.72 -20.66 -6.85
CA PRO A 86 31.38 -19.67 -7.88
C PRO A 86 30.65 -18.46 -7.29
N VAL A 87 31.06 -17.25 -7.68
CA VAL A 87 30.50 -15.99 -7.16
C VAL A 87 28.98 -15.91 -7.28
N GLN A 88 28.42 -16.48 -8.36
CA GLN A 88 26.97 -16.54 -8.60
C GLN A 88 26.21 -17.28 -7.49
N HIS A 89 26.79 -18.32 -6.89
CA HIS A 89 26.14 -19.01 -5.76
C HIS A 89 26.17 -18.16 -4.49
N ILE A 90 27.23 -17.39 -4.26
CA ILE A 90 27.27 -16.43 -3.15
C ILE A 90 26.23 -15.33 -3.38
N GLU A 91 26.15 -14.78 -4.59
CA GLU A 91 25.13 -13.79 -4.96
C GLU A 91 23.69 -14.31 -4.72
N GLN A 92 23.41 -15.58 -5.04
CA GLN A 92 22.10 -16.20 -4.77
C GLN A 92 21.80 -16.26 -3.27
N VAL A 93 22.77 -16.65 -2.44
CA VAL A 93 22.58 -16.69 -0.98
C VAL A 93 22.44 -15.28 -0.40
N ILE A 94 23.24 -14.32 -0.87
CA ILE A 94 23.13 -12.91 -0.44
C ILE A 94 21.77 -12.32 -0.84
N ALA A 95 21.31 -12.55 -2.07
CA ALA A 95 19.98 -12.11 -2.50
C ALA A 95 18.87 -12.71 -1.63
N LEU A 96 18.94 -14.01 -1.31
CA LEU A 96 18.01 -14.67 -0.41
C LEU A 96 18.02 -14.04 1.00
N LEU A 97 19.19 -13.98 1.65
CA LEU A 97 19.31 -13.45 3.01
C LEU A 97 18.92 -11.96 3.09
N TYR A 98 19.27 -11.16 2.06
CA TYR A 98 18.82 -9.78 1.92
C TYR A 98 17.30 -9.69 1.83
N THR A 99 16.66 -10.51 0.99
CA THR A 99 15.19 -10.53 0.88
C THR A 99 14.50 -11.01 2.14
N CYS A 100 15.16 -11.83 2.95
CA CYS A 100 14.73 -12.25 4.28
C CYS A 100 14.96 -11.18 5.36
N GLY A 101 15.59 -10.05 5.04
CA GLY A 101 15.85 -8.96 5.98
C GLY A 101 16.94 -9.25 6.99
N LEU A 102 17.88 -10.13 6.65
CA LEU A 102 18.90 -10.63 7.59
C LEU A 102 20.26 -9.96 7.44
N LEU A 103 20.44 -9.10 6.43
CA LEU A 103 21.72 -8.50 6.10
C LEU A 103 21.70 -6.98 6.23
N GLU A 104 22.86 -6.43 6.61
CA GLU A 104 23.19 -5.01 6.53
C GLU A 104 24.52 -4.78 5.80
N GLU A 105 24.82 -3.54 5.42
CA GLU A 105 26.08 -3.15 4.80
C GLU A 105 27.19 -2.99 5.84
N GLY A 106 28.37 -3.54 5.55
CA GLY A 106 29.55 -3.41 6.39
C GLY A 106 29.94 -1.95 6.64
N ALA A 107 30.30 -1.63 7.88
CA ALA A 107 30.61 -0.27 8.32
C ALA A 107 32.02 0.23 7.92
N GLY A 108 32.86 -0.64 7.34
CA GLY A 108 34.29 -0.39 7.18
C GLY A 108 35.02 -0.13 8.52
N ASN A 109 36.24 0.42 8.46
CA ASN A 109 37.06 0.76 9.64
C ASN A 109 36.53 1.96 10.48
N THR A 110 35.37 2.52 10.14
CA THR A 110 34.92 3.83 10.62
C THR A 110 34.06 3.81 11.89
N ALA A 111 33.75 2.66 12.50
CA ALA A 111 32.80 2.64 13.63
C ALA A 111 33.02 1.51 14.65
N VAL A 112 34.28 1.31 15.08
CA VAL A 112 34.62 0.30 16.11
C VAL A 112 34.17 0.71 17.53
N MET A 113 33.74 1.96 17.76
CA MET A 113 33.56 2.48 19.13
C MET A 113 32.11 2.80 19.57
N ALA A 114 31.10 2.67 18.70
CA ALA A 114 29.68 2.90 19.04
C ALA A 114 28.78 1.66 18.84
N ALA A 115 29.37 0.50 18.55
CA ALA A 115 28.67 -0.63 17.96
C ALA A 115 27.93 -1.55 18.96
N ASP A 116 28.32 -1.62 20.23
CA ASP A 116 27.89 -2.74 21.10
C ASP A 116 26.76 -2.42 22.09
N GLY A 117 26.12 -1.25 21.96
CA GLY A 117 24.96 -0.89 22.79
C GLY A 117 23.69 -1.67 22.43
N ALA A 118 22.80 -1.90 23.41
CA ALA A 118 21.52 -2.58 23.20
C ALA A 118 20.66 -1.92 22.09
N ALA A 119 20.69 -0.58 22.01
CA ALA A 119 20.03 0.18 20.94
C ALA A 119 20.61 -0.15 19.55
N ALA A 120 21.94 -0.21 19.41
CA ALA A 120 22.60 -0.52 18.14
C ALA A 120 22.26 -1.93 17.63
N ILE A 121 22.15 -2.90 18.54
CA ILE A 121 21.69 -4.26 18.26
C ILE A 121 20.22 -4.24 17.80
N PHE A 122 19.35 -3.52 18.52
CA PHE A 122 17.94 -3.37 18.15
C PHE A 122 17.78 -2.74 16.76
N TRP A 123 18.53 -1.70 16.44
CA TRP A 123 18.49 -1.05 15.14
C TRP A 123 18.92 -2.00 14.03
N SER A 124 20.05 -2.69 14.21
CA SER A 124 20.60 -3.64 13.23
C SER A 124 19.60 -4.73 12.85
N ARG A 125 19.01 -5.43 13.82
CA ARG A 125 18.01 -6.47 13.55
C ARG A 125 16.67 -5.93 13.04
N SER A 126 16.43 -4.62 13.12
CA SER A 126 15.16 -4.00 12.72
C SER A 126 15.24 -3.24 11.38
N LEU A 127 16.43 -3.11 10.77
CA LEU A 127 16.64 -2.35 9.52
C LEU A 127 15.70 -2.74 8.39
N ASP A 128 15.36 -4.03 8.29
CA ASP A 128 14.47 -4.53 7.24
C ASP A 128 13.07 -3.92 7.30
N SER A 129 12.66 -3.32 8.42
CA SER A 129 11.36 -2.67 8.53
C SER A 129 11.15 -1.56 7.50
N THR A 130 12.23 -0.88 7.07
CA THR A 130 12.16 0.22 6.08
C THR A 130 13.17 0.09 4.95
N ARG A 131 14.37 -0.44 5.22
CA ARG A 131 15.56 -0.42 4.34
C ARG A 131 16.02 0.97 3.91
N VAL A 132 15.67 2.01 4.67
CA VAL A 132 16.15 3.37 4.41
C VAL A 132 17.63 3.52 4.77
N ASN A 133 18.07 2.82 5.81
CA ASN A 133 19.45 2.82 6.28
C ASN A 133 20.17 1.57 5.76
N ARG A 134 21.41 1.75 5.34
CA ARG A 134 22.27 0.65 4.88
C ARG A 134 22.75 -0.22 6.03
N ASN A 135 22.92 0.38 7.21
CA ASN A 135 23.29 -0.30 8.44
C ASN A 135 22.81 0.47 9.68
N ALA A 136 22.97 -0.13 10.85
CA ALA A 136 22.53 0.45 12.12
C ALA A 136 23.21 1.78 12.47
N ILE A 137 24.44 2.00 12.01
CA ILE A 137 25.20 3.22 12.30
C ILE A 137 24.54 4.44 11.66
N GLU A 138 24.03 4.31 10.43
CA GLU A 138 23.28 5.39 9.77
C GLU A 138 22.01 5.76 10.53
N ALA A 139 21.28 4.76 11.06
CA ALA A 139 20.11 5.00 11.89
C ALA A 139 20.47 5.77 13.17
N MET A 140 21.57 5.38 13.82
CA MET A 140 22.10 6.07 15.00
C MET A 140 22.59 7.49 14.70
N GLN A 141 23.25 7.70 13.56
CA GLN A 141 23.71 9.02 13.13
C GLN A 141 22.52 9.97 12.88
N ARG A 142 21.40 9.46 12.33
CA ARG A 142 20.17 10.25 12.19
C ARG A 142 19.61 10.68 13.55
N LEU A 143 19.54 9.76 14.51
CA LEU A 143 19.05 10.05 15.85
C LEU A 143 19.97 11.06 16.56
N ASN A 144 21.27 10.79 16.58
CA ASN A 144 22.25 11.65 17.24
C ASN A 144 22.33 13.05 16.61
N GLY A 145 22.15 13.14 15.29
CA GLY A 145 22.15 14.41 14.55
C GLY A 145 20.84 15.18 14.58
N THR A 146 19.79 14.66 15.23
CA THR A 146 18.48 15.32 15.31
C THR A 146 18.26 15.86 16.71
N ARG A 147 18.15 17.19 16.83
CA ARG A 147 17.68 17.84 18.05
C ARG A 147 16.17 17.65 18.20
N VAL A 148 15.72 17.23 19.38
CA VAL A 148 14.30 17.10 19.72
C VAL A 148 13.93 18.08 20.82
N ALA A 149 12.84 18.81 20.63
CA ALA A 149 12.22 19.59 21.70
C ALA A 149 11.02 18.83 22.27
N VAL A 150 10.89 18.81 23.59
CA VAL A 150 9.70 18.33 24.29
C VAL A 150 9.04 19.54 24.95
N VAL A 151 7.80 19.84 24.55
CA VAL A 151 7.01 20.94 25.12
C VAL A 151 5.90 20.35 25.98
N THR A 152 5.99 20.53 27.30
CA THR A 152 4.94 20.12 28.24
C THR A 152 5.12 20.79 29.61
N ASN A 153 4.00 20.97 30.32
CA ASN A 153 3.95 21.30 31.75
C ASN A 153 3.54 20.10 32.61
N GLY A 154 3.40 18.92 32.01
CA GLY A 154 3.05 17.68 32.69
C GLY A 154 4.29 16.93 33.20
N ASP A 155 4.07 16.02 34.14
CA ASP A 155 5.13 15.21 34.77
C ASP A 155 5.71 14.15 33.83
N VAL A 156 5.07 13.87 32.69
CA VAL A 156 5.60 12.96 31.65
C VAL A 156 6.89 13.47 30.99
N GLY A 157 7.16 14.77 31.04
CA GLY A 157 8.22 15.44 30.29
C GLY A 157 9.64 14.90 30.56
N GLU A 158 10.01 14.77 31.84
CA GLU A 158 11.35 14.30 32.23
C GLU A 158 11.58 12.85 31.80
N GLY A 159 10.61 11.97 32.06
CA GLY A 159 10.67 10.57 31.66
C GLY A 159 10.76 10.39 30.15
N LEU A 160 10.07 11.24 29.37
CA LEU A 160 10.20 11.22 27.92
C LEU A 160 11.59 11.68 27.46
N ARG A 161 12.11 12.79 27.99
CA ARG A 161 13.45 13.29 27.65
C ARG A 161 14.49 12.21 27.86
N ASP A 162 14.47 11.57 29.03
CA ASP A 162 15.44 10.54 29.39
C ASP A 162 15.30 9.29 28.49
N THR A 163 14.06 8.92 28.13
CA THR A 163 13.81 7.81 27.19
C THR A 163 14.31 8.12 25.77
N LEU A 164 14.14 9.36 25.28
CA LEU A 164 14.66 9.78 23.98
C LEU A 164 16.19 9.75 23.95
N LEU A 165 16.85 10.28 24.99
CA LEU A 165 18.31 10.21 25.12
C LEU A 165 18.79 8.75 25.15
N ALA A 166 18.13 7.88 25.93
CA ALA A 166 18.44 6.45 25.98
C ALA A 166 18.20 5.73 24.64
N SER A 167 17.29 6.25 23.80
CA SER A 167 17.02 5.72 22.45
C SER A 167 18.09 6.13 21.43
N GLY A 168 18.96 7.09 21.76
CA GLY A 168 20.10 7.51 20.94
C GLY A 168 20.01 8.92 20.36
N PHE A 169 19.04 9.74 20.78
CA PHE A 169 19.03 11.16 20.45
C PHE A 169 20.18 11.88 21.15
N GLY A 170 20.91 12.74 20.43
CA GLY A 170 22.08 13.44 20.96
C GLY A 170 21.75 14.71 21.74
N ASP A 171 20.60 15.31 21.47
CA ASP A 171 20.15 16.58 22.06
C ASP A 171 18.62 16.57 22.22
N VAL A 172 18.17 16.65 23.48
CA VAL A 172 16.74 16.68 23.83
C VAL A 172 16.49 17.78 24.85
N GLU A 173 15.78 18.83 24.42
CA GLU A 173 15.46 20.00 25.24
C GLU A 173 14.03 19.89 25.77
N LEU A 174 13.81 20.04 27.07
CA LEU A 174 12.49 20.04 27.71
C LEU A 174 12.14 21.46 28.14
N VAL A 175 11.01 21.99 27.64
CA VAL A 175 10.54 23.35 27.92
C VAL A 175 9.04 23.39 28.21
N ALA A 176 8.62 24.44 28.91
CA ALA A 176 7.21 24.73 29.18
C ALA A 176 6.51 25.34 27.96
N SER A 177 7.21 26.20 27.22
CA SER A 177 6.72 26.87 26.02
C SER A 177 7.73 26.78 24.86
N PRO A 178 7.28 26.70 23.59
CA PRO A 178 8.18 26.80 22.44
C PRO A 178 8.93 28.14 22.37
N SER A 179 8.49 29.20 23.06
CA SER A 179 9.23 30.46 23.16
C SER A 179 10.54 30.35 23.92
N ASP A 180 10.67 29.32 24.77
CA ASP A 180 11.81 29.12 25.66
C ASP A 180 12.90 28.25 25.02
N LEU A 181 12.68 27.79 23.79
CA LEU A 181 13.64 26.96 23.06
C LEU A 181 14.92 27.74 22.78
N SER A 182 16.06 27.13 23.10
CA SER A 182 17.36 27.76 22.84
C SER A 182 17.78 27.71 21.37
N ASP A 183 17.22 26.79 20.57
CA ASP A 183 17.43 26.70 19.12
C ASP A 183 16.27 25.97 18.42
N VAL A 184 16.24 25.99 17.09
CA VAL A 184 15.24 25.32 16.27
C VAL A 184 15.49 23.80 16.22
N PRO A 185 14.57 22.94 16.71
CA PRO A 185 14.75 21.49 16.70
C PRO A 185 14.40 20.89 15.34
N GLY A 186 14.86 19.66 15.06
CA GLY A 186 14.44 18.90 13.88
C GLY A 186 13.08 18.21 14.04
N LEU A 187 12.62 18.03 15.29
CA LEU A 187 11.30 17.52 15.64
C LEU A 187 10.84 18.13 16.98
N LEU A 188 9.60 18.60 17.04
CA LEU A 188 8.99 19.05 18.29
C LEU A 188 7.93 18.04 18.75
N VAL A 189 8.06 17.52 19.96
CA VAL A 189 7.06 16.66 20.62
C VAL A 189 6.30 17.51 21.62
N ALA A 190 4.99 17.68 21.44
CA ALA A 190 4.18 18.52 22.32
C ALA A 190 3.14 17.69 23.05
N ILE A 191 3.10 17.76 24.38
CA ILE A 191 2.29 16.86 25.19
C ILE A 191 1.35 17.64 26.08
N ASN A 192 0.06 17.36 25.92
CA ASN A 192 -0.98 17.81 26.82
C ASN A 192 -1.34 16.67 27.76
N GLU A 193 -0.82 16.72 28.98
CA GLU A 193 -1.21 15.83 30.07
C GLU A 193 -2.34 16.50 30.87
N ASP A 194 -3.53 15.90 30.89
CA ASP A 194 -4.68 16.33 31.70
C ASP A 194 -5.02 17.85 31.61
N GLY A 195 -4.74 18.48 30.47
CA GLY A 195 -5.03 19.90 30.24
C GLY A 195 -3.90 20.87 30.63
N HIS A 196 -2.76 20.39 31.12
CA HIS A 196 -1.65 21.22 31.57
C HIS A 196 -0.91 21.98 30.46
N THR A 197 -1.11 21.61 29.18
CA THR A 197 -0.39 22.25 28.06
C THR A 197 -1.30 22.52 26.87
N HIS A 198 -1.32 23.76 26.40
CA HIS A 198 -2.05 24.17 25.21
C HIS A 198 -1.19 23.96 23.95
N LEU A 199 -1.42 22.85 23.24
CA LEU A 199 -0.60 22.47 22.08
C LEU A 199 -0.70 23.43 20.87
N GLY A 200 -1.74 24.27 20.79
CA GLY A 200 -1.93 25.23 19.69
C GLY A 200 -0.85 26.32 19.60
N GLU A 201 -0.15 26.62 20.70
CA GLU A 201 1.03 27.50 20.66
C GLU A 201 2.21 26.82 19.96
N ALA A 202 2.54 25.60 20.39
CA ALA A 202 3.58 24.77 19.76
C ALA A 202 3.30 24.53 18.26
N ALA A 203 2.04 24.25 17.90
CA ALA A 203 1.65 24.05 16.51
C ALA A 203 1.85 25.30 15.63
N ARG A 204 1.50 26.49 16.13
CA ARG A 204 1.74 27.75 15.41
C ARG A 204 3.23 28.02 15.27
N TRP A 205 3.99 27.83 16.34
CA TRP A 205 5.44 27.99 16.31
C TRP A 205 6.10 27.06 15.28
N CYS A 206 5.73 25.77 15.27
CA CYS A 206 6.21 24.78 14.31
C CYS A 206 5.90 25.17 12.87
N ARG A 207 4.67 25.63 12.60
CA ARG A 207 4.26 26.12 11.27
C ARG A 207 5.09 27.32 10.83
N THR A 208 5.32 28.28 11.70
CA THR A 208 6.12 29.48 11.40
C THR A 208 7.57 29.14 11.07
N HIS A 209 8.14 28.12 11.71
CA HIS A 209 9.54 27.72 11.51
C HIS A 209 9.72 26.56 10.52
N GLY A 210 8.63 26.03 9.94
CA GLY A 210 8.69 24.88 9.03
C GLY A 210 9.13 23.57 9.71
N ILE A 211 8.91 23.43 11.01
CA ILE A 211 9.33 22.28 11.81
C ILE A 211 8.18 21.30 11.99
N PRO A 212 8.41 19.98 11.86
CA PRO A 212 7.39 19.00 12.13
C PRO A 212 7.12 18.84 13.64
N MET A 213 5.87 18.53 13.96
CA MET A 213 5.38 18.35 15.32
C MET A 213 4.75 16.96 15.50
N LEU A 214 5.06 16.31 16.62
CA LEU A 214 4.37 15.12 17.11
C LEU A 214 3.51 15.50 18.34
N PRO A 215 2.20 15.76 18.16
CA PRO A 215 1.31 16.02 19.28
C PRO A 215 0.99 14.73 20.04
N ALA A 216 0.83 14.84 21.36
CA ALA A 216 0.27 13.78 22.19
C ALA A 216 -0.69 14.35 23.26
N HIS A 217 -1.76 13.61 23.54
CA HIS A 217 -2.69 13.93 24.62
C HIS A 217 -2.78 12.72 25.55
N LEU A 218 -2.41 12.92 26.81
CA LEU A 218 -2.60 11.93 27.86
C LEU A 218 -3.75 12.39 28.76
N HIS A 219 -4.80 11.59 28.84
CA HIS A 219 -5.94 11.83 29.71
C HIS A 219 -6.29 10.56 30.50
N GLY A 220 -6.08 10.60 31.82
CA GLY A 220 -6.20 9.40 32.65
C GLY A 220 -5.31 8.26 32.12
N THR A 221 -5.91 7.17 31.65
CA THR A 221 -5.22 6.01 31.03
C THR A 221 -5.22 6.04 29.50
N THR A 222 -5.82 7.04 28.86
CA THR A 222 -5.93 7.13 27.41
C THR A 222 -4.82 8.01 26.83
N LEU A 223 -4.08 7.48 25.88
CA LEU A 223 -3.01 8.18 25.17
C LEU A 223 -3.35 8.31 23.67
N ASP A 224 -3.56 9.54 23.22
CA ASP A 224 -3.59 9.89 21.80
C ASP A 224 -2.19 10.34 21.36
N ILE A 225 -1.62 9.72 20.33
CA ILE A 225 -0.37 10.16 19.69
C ILE A 225 -0.65 10.49 18.22
N GLY A 226 -0.17 11.64 17.79
CA GLY A 226 -0.28 12.10 16.42
C GLY A 226 -1.63 12.76 16.09
N PRO A 227 -1.94 12.92 14.79
CA PRO A 227 -1.08 12.54 13.66
C PRO A 227 0.24 13.30 13.68
N TYR A 228 1.28 12.75 13.04
CA TYR A 228 2.49 13.52 12.75
C TYR A 228 2.10 14.74 11.89
N ILE A 229 2.46 15.95 12.35
CA ILE A 229 2.13 17.20 11.69
C ILE A 229 3.38 17.73 10.99
N ASP A 230 3.40 17.69 9.67
CA ASP A 230 4.41 18.34 8.83
C ASP A 230 3.76 19.53 8.11
N PRO A 231 4.27 20.76 8.28
CA PRO A 231 3.69 21.95 7.67
C PRO A 231 3.54 21.89 6.13
N GLU A 232 4.30 21.02 5.45
CA GLU A 232 4.30 20.94 3.99
C GLU A 232 3.18 20.06 3.41
N PHE A 233 2.78 18.98 4.10
CA PHE A 233 1.97 17.93 3.46
C PHE A 233 0.90 17.27 4.32
N THR A 234 0.87 17.50 5.64
CA THR A 234 -0.16 16.91 6.50
C THR A 234 -1.31 17.87 6.72
N VAL A 235 -2.41 17.35 7.26
CA VAL A 235 -3.48 18.16 7.84
C VAL A 235 -2.93 19.13 8.89
N SER A 236 -3.59 20.28 9.09
CA SER A 236 -3.20 21.21 10.14
C SER A 236 -3.47 20.62 11.54
N PHE A 237 -2.69 21.05 12.55
CA PHE A 237 -2.95 20.65 13.93
C PHE A 237 -4.38 21.00 14.38
N ASP A 238 -4.88 22.18 14.03
CA ASP A 238 -6.22 22.64 14.45
C ASP A 238 -7.34 21.76 13.88
N GLU A 239 -7.21 21.28 12.64
CA GLU A 239 -8.14 20.32 12.05
C GLU A 239 -7.99 18.94 12.66
N ALA A 240 -6.75 18.47 12.88
CA ALA A 240 -6.48 17.18 13.52
C ALA A 240 -7.04 17.12 14.94
N ASP A 241 -6.83 18.17 15.75
CA ASP A 241 -7.33 18.25 17.12
C ASP A 241 -8.86 18.38 17.16
N ARG A 242 -9.47 19.10 16.21
CA ARG A 242 -10.94 19.12 16.06
C ARG A 242 -11.50 17.72 15.79
N GLN A 243 -10.87 16.98 14.88
CA GLN A 243 -11.28 15.61 14.55
C GLN A 243 -11.05 14.64 15.72
N ARG A 244 -9.93 14.76 16.43
CA ARG A 244 -9.66 14.00 17.65
C ARG A 244 -10.76 14.18 18.69
N ARG A 245 -11.17 15.42 18.96
CA ARG A 245 -12.23 15.74 19.95
C ARG A 245 -13.60 15.19 19.55
N ALA A 246 -13.84 14.96 18.26
CA ALA A 246 -15.09 14.36 17.80
C ALA A 246 -15.20 12.87 18.13
N HIS A 247 -14.09 12.21 18.47
CA HIS A 247 -14.09 10.82 18.93
C HIS A 247 -14.23 10.77 20.45
N SER A 248 -15.41 10.35 20.93
CA SER A 248 -15.72 10.18 22.35
C SER A 248 -14.61 9.42 23.07
N LEU A 249 -14.18 9.95 24.21
CA LEU A 249 -13.44 9.19 25.20
C LEU A 249 -14.45 8.24 25.86
N SER A 250 -14.10 6.97 26.07
CA SER A 250 -14.96 6.06 26.82
C SER A 250 -15.20 6.64 28.23
N ASP A 251 -16.40 6.46 28.79
CA ASP A 251 -16.79 6.89 30.14
C ASP A 251 -15.93 6.21 31.23
N ARG A 252 -14.65 6.56 31.40
CA ARG A 252 -13.77 5.96 32.42
C ARG A 252 -12.71 6.93 32.95
N HIS A 253 -12.84 7.17 34.26
CA HIS A 253 -11.90 7.68 35.26
C HIS A 253 -11.23 9.05 35.02
N ASP A 254 -11.82 10.09 35.60
CA ASP A 254 -11.24 11.43 35.85
C ASP A 254 -10.01 11.42 36.81
N SER A 255 -9.43 10.26 37.10
CA SER A 255 -8.25 10.18 37.97
C SER A 255 -6.99 10.50 37.18
N ALA A 256 -6.17 11.42 37.69
CA ALA A 256 -4.86 11.74 37.13
C ALA A 256 -4.02 10.48 36.87
N ALA A 257 -3.26 10.50 35.77
CA ALA A 257 -2.43 9.37 35.35
C ALA A 257 -1.45 8.95 36.45
N GLY A 258 -1.47 7.67 36.82
CA GLY A 258 -0.49 7.11 37.74
C GLY A 258 0.92 7.05 37.12
N SER A 259 1.95 6.89 37.97
CA SER A 259 3.36 6.83 37.52
C SER A 259 3.61 5.78 36.42
N ALA A 260 3.02 4.59 36.52
CA ALA A 260 3.17 3.54 35.50
C ALA A 260 2.58 3.95 34.14
N VAL A 261 1.45 4.66 34.14
CA VAL A 261 0.80 5.17 32.92
C VAL A 261 1.71 6.19 32.24
N ARG A 262 2.30 7.12 33.00
CA ARG A 262 3.22 8.14 32.47
C ARG A 262 4.49 7.53 31.90
N ILE A 263 5.07 6.52 32.56
CA ILE A 263 6.23 5.79 32.04
C ILE A 263 5.89 5.14 30.70
N MET A 264 4.72 4.50 30.61
CA MET A 264 4.29 3.87 29.36
C MET A 264 4.01 4.91 28.26
N ALA A 265 3.38 6.03 28.60
CA ALA A 265 3.12 7.11 27.67
C ALA A 265 4.42 7.69 27.09
N ALA A 266 5.40 7.99 27.95
CA ALA A 266 6.73 8.42 27.54
C ALA A 266 7.38 7.40 26.59
N ALA A 267 7.32 6.10 26.90
CA ALA A 267 7.89 5.05 26.06
C ALA A 267 7.22 4.95 24.68
N LEU A 268 5.89 5.02 24.61
CA LEU A 268 5.15 4.95 23.35
C LEU A 268 5.38 6.20 22.48
N ILE A 269 5.42 7.39 23.08
CA ILE A 269 5.75 8.64 22.38
C ILE A 269 7.19 8.59 21.85
N ALA A 270 8.15 8.19 22.69
CA ALA A 270 9.55 8.03 22.30
C ALA A 270 9.71 7.02 21.16
N SER A 271 8.96 5.91 21.20
CA SER A 271 8.98 4.90 20.13
C SER A 271 8.53 5.48 18.79
N GLN A 272 7.49 6.33 18.76
CA GLN A 272 7.03 6.97 17.52
C GLN A 272 8.06 8.00 17.02
N ALA A 273 8.56 8.88 17.90
CA ALA A 273 9.58 9.86 17.54
C ALA A 273 10.85 9.18 17.00
N THR A 274 11.31 8.11 17.66
CA THR A 274 12.47 7.34 17.25
C THR A 274 12.24 6.67 15.90
N ALA A 275 11.06 6.09 15.65
CA ALA A 275 10.76 5.45 14.37
C ALA A 275 10.69 6.45 13.20
N ILE A 276 10.15 7.65 13.45
CA ILE A 276 10.12 8.74 12.47
C ILE A 276 11.55 9.17 12.11
N THR A 277 12.38 9.48 13.11
CA THR A 277 13.71 10.05 12.91
C THR A 277 14.73 9.03 12.41
N SER A 278 14.83 7.88 13.08
CA SER A 278 15.78 6.82 12.68
C SER A 278 15.41 6.18 11.35
N ARG A 279 14.13 6.27 10.96
CA ARG A 279 13.55 5.52 9.84
C ARG A 279 13.72 4.00 10.03
N VAL A 280 13.58 3.51 11.26
CA VAL A 280 13.58 2.09 11.63
C VAL A 280 12.35 1.79 12.51
N GLY A 281 11.76 0.61 12.37
CA GLY A 281 10.48 0.26 13.00
C GLY A 281 9.26 0.79 12.24
N THR A 282 8.14 0.94 12.96
CA THR A 282 6.85 1.37 12.41
C THR A 282 6.42 2.68 13.06
N ALA A 283 6.20 3.71 12.23
CA ALA A 283 5.64 4.99 12.66
C ALA A 283 4.17 5.08 12.24
N SER A 284 3.27 4.53 13.06
CA SER A 284 1.83 4.49 12.79
C SER A 284 1.21 5.88 12.71
N VAL A 285 1.79 6.84 13.42
CA VAL A 285 1.33 8.24 13.47
C VAL A 285 1.49 8.99 12.14
N LEU A 286 2.23 8.43 11.17
CA LEU A 286 2.33 8.98 9.81
C LEU A 286 1.05 8.77 8.99
N ARG A 287 0.17 7.85 9.41
CA ARG A 287 -1.08 7.50 8.70
C ARG A 287 -2.33 8.10 9.35
N GLY A 288 -2.19 8.73 10.51
CA GLY A 288 -3.30 9.24 11.30
C GLY A 288 -2.93 9.35 12.78
N MET A 289 -3.93 9.58 13.62
CA MET A 289 -3.79 9.56 15.07
C MET A 289 -3.96 8.13 15.59
N VAL A 290 -3.17 7.78 16.60
CA VAL A 290 -3.29 6.52 17.33
C VAL A 290 -3.80 6.79 18.74
N ARG A 291 -4.92 6.19 19.11
CA ARG A 291 -5.42 6.16 20.50
C ARG A 291 -5.10 4.83 21.13
N THR A 292 -4.53 4.85 22.33
CA THR A 292 -4.25 3.66 23.12
C THR A 292 -4.86 3.80 24.50
N ASP A 293 -5.70 2.86 24.89
CA ASP A 293 -6.10 2.67 26.28
C ASP A 293 -5.00 1.86 26.97
N LEU A 294 -4.29 2.47 27.93
CA LEU A 294 -3.13 1.87 28.60
C LEU A 294 -3.52 0.87 29.70
N GLU A 295 -4.82 0.72 30.00
CA GLU A 295 -5.35 -0.30 30.90
C GLU A 295 -5.77 -1.55 30.11
N SER A 296 -6.59 -1.37 29.06
CA SER A 296 -7.09 -2.48 28.24
C SER A 296 -6.14 -2.90 27.11
N TRP A 297 -5.14 -2.07 26.80
CA TRP A 297 -4.25 -2.21 25.65
C TRP A 297 -4.97 -2.22 24.31
N ARG A 298 -6.21 -1.72 24.27
CA ARG A 298 -6.92 -1.49 23.02
C ARG A 298 -6.29 -0.29 22.30
N GLN A 299 -6.01 -0.49 21.02
CA GLN A 299 -5.48 0.54 20.15
C GLN A 299 -6.42 0.77 18.96
N ASP A 300 -6.82 2.02 18.75
CA ASP A 300 -7.62 2.46 17.62
C ASP A 300 -6.80 3.46 16.78
N MET A 301 -6.91 3.37 15.45
CA MET A 301 -6.28 4.32 14.53
C MET A 301 -7.36 5.17 13.85
N TYR A 302 -7.20 6.49 13.92
CA TYR A 302 -8.11 7.47 13.35
C TYR A 302 -7.43 8.21 12.21
N VAL A 303 -8.05 8.17 11.04
CA VAL A 303 -7.55 8.89 9.87
C VAL A 303 -7.93 10.36 10.00
N THR A 304 -6.95 11.23 9.86
CA THR A 304 -7.14 12.68 9.88
C THR A 304 -6.90 13.24 8.50
N ALA A 305 -7.89 13.95 7.94
CA ALA A 305 -7.82 14.52 6.60
C ALA A 305 -8.32 15.97 6.60
N PRO A 306 -7.91 16.82 5.65
CA PRO A 306 -8.46 18.17 5.53
C PRO A 306 -9.98 18.09 5.31
N VAL A 307 -10.75 18.97 5.94
CA VAL A 307 -12.21 19.03 5.74
C VAL A 307 -12.49 20.03 4.61
N PRO A 308 -13.06 19.61 3.48
CA PRO A 308 -13.34 20.53 2.37
C PRO A 308 -14.39 21.58 2.77
N ASP A 309 -14.21 22.82 2.30
CA ASP A 309 -15.18 23.92 2.50
C ASP A 309 -16.57 23.59 1.96
N ARG A 310 -16.64 22.70 0.96
CA ARG A 310 -17.88 22.21 0.36
C ARG A 310 -17.88 20.70 0.37
N THR A 311 -18.83 20.13 1.08
CA THR A 311 -19.12 18.70 1.05
C THR A 311 -20.52 18.51 0.49
N ASP A 312 -20.70 17.56 -0.44
CA ASP A 312 -22.04 17.22 -0.93
C ASP A 312 -22.88 16.72 0.25
N SER A 313 -24.09 17.28 0.38
CA SER A 313 -25.13 16.89 1.35
C SER A 313 -25.42 15.39 1.44
N ARG A 314 -25.10 14.62 0.39
CA ARG A 314 -25.30 13.16 0.34
C ARG A 314 -24.07 12.35 0.77
N SER A 315 -22.95 13.01 1.07
CA SER A 315 -21.72 12.32 1.47
C SER A 315 -21.87 11.71 2.85
N SER A 316 -21.53 10.43 3.00
CA SER A 316 -21.32 9.85 4.33
C SER A 316 -20.11 10.52 4.99
N LEU A 317 -20.25 10.90 6.25
CA LEU A 317 -19.21 11.59 7.01
C LEU A 317 -18.67 10.70 8.13
N THR A 318 -17.39 10.87 8.45
CA THR A 318 -16.80 10.38 9.69
C THR A 318 -17.30 11.20 10.88
N ALA A 319 -17.04 10.73 12.12
CA ALA A 319 -17.35 11.51 13.32
C ALA A 319 -16.69 12.90 13.32
N GLY A 320 -15.50 13.02 12.71
CA GLY A 320 -14.78 14.28 12.52
C GLY A 320 -15.30 15.17 11.39
N ASN A 321 -16.47 14.89 10.82
CA ASN A 321 -17.07 15.60 9.67
C ASN A 321 -16.22 15.55 8.38
N VAL A 322 -15.32 14.58 8.24
CA VAL A 322 -14.58 14.33 6.99
C VAL A 322 -15.43 13.44 6.08
N PRO A 323 -15.60 13.75 4.78
CA PRO A 323 -16.22 12.84 3.82
C PRO A 323 -15.53 11.47 3.81
N LEU A 324 -16.30 10.38 3.89
CA LEU A 324 -15.75 9.03 4.05
C LEU A 324 -14.82 8.64 2.88
N ALA A 325 -15.17 9.04 1.65
CA ALA A 325 -14.31 8.83 0.49
C ALA A 325 -12.95 9.56 0.63
N LEU A 326 -12.95 10.79 1.15
CA LEU A 326 -11.71 11.53 1.39
C LEU A 326 -10.91 10.90 2.54
N ALA A 327 -11.56 10.49 3.63
CA ALA A 327 -10.91 9.79 4.72
C ALA A 327 -10.27 8.48 4.23
N PHE A 328 -10.99 7.70 3.41
CA PHE A 328 -10.45 6.51 2.77
C PHE A 328 -9.22 6.83 1.92
N GLU A 329 -9.32 7.81 1.01
CA GLU A 329 -8.24 8.22 0.12
C GLU A 329 -7.00 8.69 0.89
N THR A 330 -7.18 9.43 1.99
CA THR A 330 -6.09 9.84 2.89
C THR A 330 -5.47 8.63 3.60
N SER A 331 -6.28 7.67 4.04
CA SER A 331 -5.80 6.50 4.80
C SER A 331 -4.88 5.57 3.99
N VAL A 332 -5.04 5.58 2.67
CA VAL A 332 -4.26 4.75 1.74
C VAL A 332 -3.31 5.56 0.87
N ALA A 333 -3.17 6.87 1.13
CA ALA A 333 -2.26 7.74 0.41
C ALA A 333 -0.81 7.31 0.62
N PHE A 334 -0.01 7.35 -0.45
CA PHE A 334 1.43 7.17 -0.32
C PHE A 334 2.02 8.38 0.41
N PRO A 335 2.95 8.15 1.35
CA PRO A 335 3.64 9.24 1.99
C PRO A 335 4.53 9.96 0.96
N PRO A 336 4.92 11.22 1.21
CA PRO A 336 5.86 11.94 0.35
C PRO A 336 7.16 11.17 0.14
N ARG A 337 7.88 11.48 -0.95
CA ARG A 337 9.11 10.75 -1.32
C ARG A 337 10.13 10.64 -0.18
N LYS A 338 10.24 11.66 0.67
CA LYS A 338 11.15 11.69 1.84
C LYS A 338 10.81 10.64 2.92
N LEU A 339 9.59 10.11 2.91
CA LEU A 339 9.05 9.13 3.85
C LEU A 339 8.70 7.77 3.22
N LEU A 340 9.02 7.55 1.94
CA LEU A 340 8.88 6.23 1.32
C LEU A 340 9.88 5.24 1.91
N ASN A 341 9.45 3.98 2.05
CA ASN A 341 10.27 2.88 2.51
C ASN A 341 10.62 1.98 1.32
N PRO A 342 11.90 1.80 0.97
CA PRO A 342 12.31 0.83 -0.06
C PRO A 342 11.80 -0.60 0.20
N ARG A 343 11.61 -0.98 1.47
CA ARG A 343 11.06 -2.29 1.86
C ARG A 343 9.69 -2.61 1.25
N ASP A 344 8.84 -1.60 1.07
CA ASP A 344 7.46 -1.79 0.59
C ASP A 344 7.43 -2.32 -0.85
N HIS A 345 8.43 -1.97 -1.67
CA HIS A 345 8.56 -2.41 -3.06
C HIS A 345 8.82 -3.92 -3.19
N GLN A 346 9.47 -4.55 -2.20
CA GLN A 346 9.74 -5.99 -2.25
C GLN A 346 8.45 -6.84 -2.30
N MET A 347 7.33 -6.32 -1.79
CA MET A 347 6.04 -7.02 -1.78
C MET A 347 5.57 -7.41 -3.19
N HIS A 348 6.06 -6.74 -4.24
CA HIS A 348 5.77 -7.09 -5.64
C HIS A 348 6.31 -8.46 -6.04
N TYR A 349 7.41 -8.92 -5.44
CA TYR A 349 8.11 -10.16 -5.77
C TYR A 349 7.66 -11.36 -4.91
N LYS A 350 6.48 -11.32 -4.29
CA LYS A 350 5.92 -12.52 -3.63
C LYS A 350 5.38 -13.50 -4.69
N PRO A 351 5.78 -14.79 -4.68
CA PRO A 351 5.34 -15.77 -5.68
C PRO A 351 3.82 -15.92 -5.81
N GLY A 352 3.08 -15.78 -4.69
CA GLY A 352 1.61 -15.80 -4.69
C GLY A 352 0.98 -14.75 -5.61
N ASN A 353 1.66 -13.62 -5.85
CA ASN A 353 1.16 -12.57 -6.74
C ASN A 353 1.14 -12.99 -8.23
N ILE A 354 1.96 -13.95 -8.63
CA ILE A 354 2.03 -14.41 -10.02
C ILE A 354 0.81 -15.28 -10.33
N ALA A 355 0.45 -16.19 -9.41
CA ALA A 355 -0.71 -17.07 -9.57
C ALA A 355 -2.01 -16.27 -9.74
N LEU A 356 -2.17 -15.19 -8.98
CA LEU A 356 -3.33 -14.30 -9.06
C LEU A 356 -3.52 -13.67 -10.46
N GLN A 357 -2.45 -13.52 -11.25
CA GLN A 357 -2.57 -12.96 -12.62
C GLN A 357 -3.33 -13.90 -13.57
N HIS A 358 -3.33 -15.21 -13.29
CA HIS A 358 -3.96 -16.22 -14.14
C HIS A 358 -5.43 -16.45 -13.81
N GLU A 359 -5.89 -15.97 -12.67
CA GLU A 359 -7.30 -16.02 -12.28
C GLU A 359 -8.18 -15.15 -13.19
N SER A 360 -9.42 -15.59 -13.39
CA SER A 360 -10.46 -14.85 -14.11
C SER A 360 -11.83 -15.27 -13.59
N LYS A 361 -12.82 -14.36 -13.62
CA LYS A 361 -14.22 -14.73 -13.41
C LYS A 361 -14.66 -15.68 -14.53
N ARG A 362 -15.42 -16.73 -14.19
CA ARG A 362 -15.88 -17.77 -15.12
C ARG A 362 -17.28 -18.21 -14.73
N TRP A 363 -18.01 -18.71 -15.73
CA TRP A 363 -19.33 -19.31 -15.56
C TRP A 363 -19.36 -20.69 -16.21
N PRO A 364 -18.83 -21.73 -15.56
CA PRO A 364 -18.62 -23.05 -16.18
C PRO A 364 -19.88 -23.71 -16.72
N SER A 365 -21.02 -23.46 -16.10
CA SER A 365 -22.32 -24.06 -16.45
C SER A 365 -23.17 -23.20 -17.37
N ALA A 366 -22.73 -21.99 -17.71
CA ALA A 366 -23.51 -21.07 -18.53
C ALA A 366 -23.44 -21.45 -20.02
N ARG A 367 -24.53 -21.24 -20.76
CA ARG A 367 -24.50 -21.26 -22.22
C ARG A 367 -23.59 -20.14 -22.72
N THR A 368 -22.67 -20.45 -23.62
CA THR A 368 -21.69 -19.47 -24.10
C THR A 368 -21.90 -19.08 -25.57
N LEU A 369 -21.54 -17.84 -25.92
CA LEU A 369 -21.38 -17.35 -27.29
C LEU A 369 -19.90 -17.04 -27.53
N ALA A 370 -19.29 -17.70 -28.52
CA ALA A 370 -17.90 -17.43 -28.89
C ALA A 370 -17.76 -16.04 -29.53
N LEU A 371 -16.71 -15.31 -29.16
CA LEU A 371 -16.42 -14.00 -29.74
C LEU A 371 -15.36 -14.12 -30.86
N PRO A 372 -15.43 -13.30 -31.91
CA PRO A 372 -14.40 -13.24 -32.94
C PRO A 372 -13.03 -12.87 -32.36
N LYS A 373 -12.01 -13.69 -32.61
CA LYS A 373 -10.64 -13.45 -32.12
C LYS A 373 -9.94 -12.27 -32.81
N THR A 374 -10.36 -11.91 -34.02
CA THR A 374 -9.79 -10.79 -34.76
C THR A 374 -10.47 -9.49 -34.34
N ALA A 375 -9.81 -8.74 -33.45
CA ALA A 375 -10.29 -7.44 -33.01
C ALA A 375 -10.27 -6.42 -34.15
N ILE A 376 -11.23 -5.50 -34.12
CA ILE A 376 -11.11 -4.20 -34.78
C ILE A 376 -10.12 -3.40 -33.93
N HIS A 377 -9.02 -2.96 -34.53
CA HIS A 377 -8.04 -2.14 -33.83
C HIS A 377 -8.38 -0.65 -34.03
N PRO A 378 -8.23 0.18 -32.98
CA PRO A 378 -8.40 1.62 -33.11
C PRO A 378 -7.43 2.18 -34.16
N GLN A 379 -7.92 3.05 -35.04
CA GLN A 379 -7.11 3.75 -36.02
C GLN A 379 -6.70 5.13 -35.48
N THR A 380 -5.51 5.61 -35.86
CA THR A 380 -5.05 6.96 -35.52
C THR A 380 -5.40 7.92 -36.66
N PRO A 381 -5.96 9.13 -36.40
CA PRO A 381 -6.33 9.66 -35.07
C PRO A 381 -7.54 8.93 -34.47
N LEU A 382 -7.63 8.85 -33.14
CA LEU A 382 -8.74 8.21 -32.39
C LEU A 382 -10.08 9.00 -32.48
N GLU A 383 -10.22 9.80 -33.52
CA GLU A 383 -11.41 10.57 -33.86
C GLU A 383 -12.47 9.66 -34.50
N PRO A 384 -13.76 10.04 -34.47
CA PRO A 384 -14.77 9.27 -35.17
C PRO A 384 -14.46 9.35 -36.67
N PRO A 385 -14.60 8.24 -37.42
CA PRO A 385 -14.35 8.27 -38.85
C PRO A 385 -15.33 9.26 -39.51
N ARG A 386 -14.83 10.27 -40.24
CA ARG A 386 -15.66 11.31 -40.90
C ARG A 386 -16.69 10.76 -41.89
N GLU A 387 -16.52 9.51 -42.35
CA GLU A 387 -17.35 8.90 -43.39
C GLU A 387 -18.04 7.60 -42.94
N THR A 388 -17.75 7.07 -41.74
CA THR A 388 -18.29 5.77 -41.29
C THR A 388 -18.72 5.80 -39.81
N THR A 389 -19.98 6.14 -39.57
CA THR A 389 -20.66 5.84 -38.31
C THR A 389 -21.34 4.47 -38.39
N ALA A 390 -21.15 3.65 -37.35
CA ALA A 390 -21.80 2.34 -37.31
C ALA A 390 -23.29 2.55 -37.05
N LYS A 391 -24.15 2.09 -37.97
CA LYS A 391 -25.62 2.22 -37.84
C LYS A 391 -26.20 1.39 -36.70
N ARG A 392 -25.51 0.32 -36.30
CA ARG A 392 -25.85 -0.58 -35.19
C ARG A 392 -24.58 -1.05 -34.48
N VAL A 393 -24.71 -1.38 -33.20
CA VAL A 393 -23.67 -2.14 -32.50
C VAL A 393 -23.75 -3.59 -32.98
N GLY A 394 -22.62 -4.16 -33.40
CA GLY A 394 -22.57 -5.55 -33.87
C GLY A 394 -21.62 -6.39 -33.04
N LEU A 395 -21.72 -7.72 -33.16
CA LEU A 395 -20.89 -8.68 -32.43
C LEU A 395 -19.39 -8.35 -32.50
N ARG A 396 -18.87 -7.98 -33.68
CA ARG A 396 -17.44 -7.62 -33.83
C ARG A 396 -17.06 -6.35 -33.08
N HIS A 397 -17.94 -5.34 -33.06
CA HIS A 397 -17.72 -4.13 -32.28
C HIS A 397 -17.66 -4.46 -30.79
N LEU A 398 -18.67 -5.17 -30.28
CA LEU A 398 -18.74 -5.58 -28.87
C LEU A 398 -17.53 -6.43 -28.47
N ALA A 399 -17.20 -7.46 -29.26
CA ALA A 399 -16.05 -8.33 -29.00
C ALA A 399 -14.73 -7.55 -28.89
N SER A 400 -14.51 -6.60 -29.79
CA SER A 400 -13.28 -5.78 -29.82
C SER A 400 -13.21 -4.87 -28.59
N LEU A 401 -14.33 -4.23 -28.21
CA LEU A 401 -14.39 -3.39 -27.01
C LEU A 401 -14.11 -4.18 -25.73
N LEU A 402 -14.73 -5.35 -25.58
CA LEU A 402 -14.50 -6.24 -24.43
C LEU A 402 -13.03 -6.72 -24.38
N MET A 403 -12.45 -7.06 -25.54
CA MET A 403 -11.07 -7.50 -25.64
C MET A 403 -10.08 -6.41 -25.22
N LEU A 404 -10.24 -5.19 -25.76
CA LEU A 404 -9.35 -4.07 -25.47
C LEU A 404 -9.47 -3.63 -24.01
N ALA A 405 -10.71 -3.51 -23.49
CA ALA A 405 -10.94 -3.01 -22.14
C ALA A 405 -10.44 -3.95 -21.04
N VAL A 406 -10.70 -5.26 -21.13
CA VAL A 406 -10.38 -6.21 -20.03
C VAL A 406 -9.84 -7.58 -20.50
N GLY A 407 -9.71 -7.79 -21.81
CA GLY A 407 -9.24 -9.05 -22.39
C GLY A 407 -7.74 -9.29 -22.24
N ARG A 408 -7.36 -10.55 -22.47
CA ARG A 408 -5.95 -10.99 -22.52
C ARG A 408 -5.41 -10.88 -23.95
N GLN A 409 -4.12 -10.58 -24.08
CA GLN A 409 -3.42 -10.72 -25.36
C GLN A 409 -3.03 -12.19 -25.58
N GLU A 410 -2.81 -12.57 -26.83
CA GLU A 410 -2.19 -13.86 -27.12
C GLU A 410 -0.75 -13.89 -26.57
N GLU A 411 -0.36 -15.04 -26.02
CA GLU A 411 0.96 -15.21 -25.42
C GLU A 411 2.04 -15.12 -26.50
N SER A 412 2.82 -14.05 -26.49
CA SER A 412 3.79 -13.78 -27.57
C SER A 412 5.04 -14.67 -27.52
N ALA A 413 5.29 -15.37 -26.40
CA ALA A 413 6.43 -16.30 -26.25
C ALA A 413 6.20 -17.32 -25.11
N PRO A 414 6.50 -18.62 -25.30
CA PRO A 414 6.40 -19.62 -24.24
C PRO A 414 7.35 -19.31 -23.08
N GLY A 415 6.85 -19.35 -21.85
CA GLY A 415 7.67 -19.25 -20.63
C GLY A 415 7.70 -17.88 -19.96
N ARG A 416 6.88 -16.92 -20.40
CA ARG A 416 6.64 -15.69 -19.61
C ARG A 416 5.74 -16.02 -18.41
N PRO A 417 6.14 -15.65 -17.18
CA PRO A 417 5.31 -15.92 -16.00
C PRO A 417 4.06 -15.02 -15.93
N SER A 418 4.02 -13.90 -16.66
CA SER A 418 2.94 -12.92 -16.62
C SER A 418 1.91 -13.10 -17.73
N VAL A 419 0.64 -12.79 -17.42
CA VAL A 419 -0.48 -12.81 -18.38
C VAL A 419 -0.51 -11.50 -19.15
N PRO A 420 -0.26 -11.45 -20.47
CA PRO A 420 -0.30 -10.21 -21.22
C PRO A 420 -1.74 -9.72 -21.39
N ARG A 421 -1.95 -8.40 -21.30
CA ARG A 421 -3.28 -7.75 -21.29
C ARG A 421 -3.25 -6.49 -22.15
N TRP A 422 -4.40 -6.14 -22.72
CA TRP A 422 -4.55 -4.91 -23.52
C TRP A 422 -4.58 -3.65 -22.65
N ALA A 423 -5.36 -3.68 -21.57
CA ALA A 423 -5.36 -2.63 -20.55
C ALA A 423 -4.43 -3.01 -19.38
N PRO A 424 -3.52 -2.12 -18.96
CA PRO A 424 -2.72 -2.35 -17.77
C PRO A 424 -3.59 -2.33 -16.51
N THR A 425 -3.19 -3.11 -15.50
CA THR A 425 -3.87 -3.18 -14.19
C THR A 425 -2.85 -3.21 -13.05
N GLY A 426 -3.27 -2.83 -11.85
CA GLY A 426 -2.45 -2.87 -10.64
C GLY A 426 -1.79 -4.23 -10.43
N GLY A 427 -0.47 -4.29 -10.59
CA GLY A 427 0.28 -5.55 -10.44
C GLY A 427 -0.06 -6.64 -11.47
N ASN A 428 -0.68 -6.26 -12.59
CA ASN A 428 -1.17 -7.14 -13.66
C ASN A 428 -2.23 -8.17 -13.23
N LEU A 429 -2.96 -7.88 -12.14
CA LEU A 429 -3.92 -8.83 -11.54
C LEU A 429 -5.22 -9.00 -12.35
N GLY A 430 -5.47 -8.13 -13.34
CA GLY A 430 -6.70 -8.19 -14.15
C GLY A 430 -7.94 -8.01 -13.29
N SER A 431 -7.99 -6.92 -12.54
CA SER A 431 -9.07 -6.68 -11.59
C SER A 431 -10.42 -6.38 -12.24
N PRO A 432 -10.54 -5.67 -13.37
CA PRO A 432 -11.84 -5.38 -13.97
C PRO A 432 -12.47 -6.63 -14.60
N ASN A 433 -13.74 -6.89 -14.28
CA ASN A 433 -14.62 -7.79 -15.02
C ASN A 433 -15.67 -6.96 -15.77
N LEU A 434 -16.34 -7.58 -16.75
CA LEU A 434 -17.37 -6.94 -17.56
C LEU A 434 -18.62 -7.80 -17.66
N HIS A 435 -19.77 -7.16 -17.45
CA HIS A 435 -21.10 -7.68 -17.72
C HIS A 435 -21.76 -6.82 -18.79
N ALA A 436 -22.57 -7.42 -19.65
CA ALA A 436 -23.25 -6.77 -20.77
C ALA A 436 -24.75 -7.04 -20.69
N LEU A 437 -25.53 -5.97 -20.53
CA LEU A 437 -26.98 -5.98 -20.59
C LEU A 437 -27.36 -5.64 -22.03
N ILE A 438 -27.55 -6.67 -22.83
CA ILE A 438 -27.71 -6.56 -24.29
C ILE A 438 -29.20 -6.43 -24.63
N ARG A 439 -29.55 -5.36 -25.33
CA ARG A 439 -30.91 -5.11 -25.83
C ARG A 439 -30.98 -5.23 -27.35
N ASP A 440 -30.10 -4.53 -28.06
CA ASP A 440 -30.06 -4.51 -29.52
C ASP A 440 -28.62 -4.51 -30.04
N VAL A 441 -28.02 -5.71 -30.12
CA VAL A 441 -26.68 -5.92 -30.71
C VAL A 441 -26.82 -6.96 -31.82
N GLU A 442 -26.39 -6.60 -33.02
CA GLU A 442 -26.44 -7.50 -34.18
C GLU A 442 -25.63 -8.77 -33.91
N ASP A 443 -26.23 -9.92 -34.21
CA ASP A 443 -25.72 -11.28 -33.98
C ASP A 443 -25.51 -11.67 -32.50
N VAL A 444 -26.09 -10.93 -31.54
CA VAL A 444 -26.08 -11.29 -30.12
C VAL A 444 -27.49 -11.28 -29.55
N PRO A 445 -28.00 -12.42 -29.01
CA PRO A 445 -29.33 -12.44 -28.42
C PRO A 445 -29.43 -11.49 -27.22
N ALA A 446 -30.54 -10.76 -27.13
CA ALA A 446 -30.87 -9.93 -25.98
C ALA A 446 -30.83 -10.76 -24.68
N GLY A 447 -30.34 -10.15 -23.60
CA GLY A 447 -30.15 -10.81 -22.32
C GLY A 447 -28.98 -10.25 -21.52
N ILE A 448 -28.75 -10.85 -20.35
CA ILE A 448 -27.65 -10.52 -19.47
C ILE A 448 -26.48 -11.48 -19.74
N TRP A 449 -25.28 -10.93 -19.94
CA TRP A 449 -24.09 -11.70 -20.29
C TRP A 449 -22.89 -11.32 -19.41
N GLY A 450 -22.11 -12.30 -18.99
CA GLY A 450 -20.79 -12.10 -18.39
C GLY A 450 -19.68 -12.32 -19.43
N TYR A 451 -18.65 -11.49 -19.44
CA TYR A 451 -17.50 -11.67 -20.32
C TYR A 451 -16.41 -12.53 -19.66
N ASP A 452 -16.21 -13.74 -20.18
CA ASP A 452 -15.10 -14.62 -19.78
C ASP A 452 -13.83 -14.20 -20.53
N SER A 453 -13.04 -13.33 -19.89
CA SER A 453 -11.84 -12.73 -20.47
C SER A 453 -10.71 -13.72 -20.74
N ALA A 454 -10.70 -14.87 -20.06
CA ALA A 454 -9.69 -15.90 -20.27
C ALA A 454 -9.96 -16.73 -21.53
N ALA A 455 -11.23 -17.03 -21.79
CA ALA A 455 -11.65 -17.80 -22.97
C ALA A 455 -12.13 -16.92 -24.14
N HIS A 456 -12.17 -15.60 -23.96
CA HIS A 456 -12.70 -14.62 -24.92
C HIS A 456 -14.09 -15.01 -25.47
N ARG A 457 -15.08 -15.07 -24.58
CA ARG A 457 -16.46 -15.46 -24.89
C ARG A 457 -17.48 -14.77 -23.97
N LEU A 458 -18.74 -14.71 -24.39
CA LEU A 458 -19.85 -14.30 -23.52
C LEU A 458 -20.51 -15.52 -22.89
N ALA A 459 -20.83 -15.45 -21.60
CA ALA A 459 -21.57 -16.44 -20.85
C ALA A 459 -22.95 -15.88 -20.50
N ARG A 460 -24.03 -16.58 -20.87
CA ARG A 460 -25.41 -16.17 -20.58
C ARG A 460 -25.69 -16.30 -19.09
N LEU A 461 -26.09 -15.20 -18.46
CA LEU A 461 -26.51 -15.18 -17.07
C LEU A 461 -28.03 -15.40 -16.97
N PRO A 462 -28.55 -15.82 -15.80
CA PRO A 462 -29.98 -15.96 -15.59
C PRO A 462 -30.71 -14.61 -15.77
N ASP A 463 -31.88 -14.64 -16.42
CA ASP A 463 -32.74 -13.46 -16.56
C ASP A 463 -33.58 -13.30 -15.28
N VAL A 464 -32.94 -12.88 -14.18
CA VAL A 464 -33.59 -12.74 -12.85
C VAL A 464 -34.48 -11.50 -12.76
N VAL A 465 -34.21 -10.51 -13.62
CA VAL A 465 -34.90 -9.23 -13.69
C VAL A 465 -35.21 -8.92 -15.16
N ASP A 466 -36.35 -8.29 -15.43
CA ASP A 466 -36.69 -7.80 -16.76
C ASP A 466 -35.67 -6.73 -17.20
N LEU A 467 -35.02 -6.92 -18.35
CA LEU A 467 -34.07 -5.98 -18.94
C LEU A 467 -34.67 -4.58 -19.15
N ALA A 468 -35.99 -4.47 -19.31
CA ALA A 468 -36.69 -3.19 -19.42
C ALA A 468 -36.63 -2.37 -18.11
N GLN A 469 -36.40 -3.03 -16.96
CA GLN A 469 -36.28 -2.40 -15.65
C GLN A 469 -34.82 -2.07 -15.29
N ALA A 470 -33.85 -2.52 -16.10
CA ALA A 470 -32.44 -2.27 -15.87
C ALA A 470 -32.01 -0.88 -16.38
N PRO A 471 -30.99 -0.23 -15.77
CA PRO A 471 -30.51 1.07 -16.19
C PRO A 471 -30.10 1.16 -17.68
N GLY A 472 -30.37 2.32 -18.28
CA GLY A 472 -29.98 2.65 -19.65
C GLY A 472 -30.88 2.02 -20.73
N SER A 473 -32.19 1.93 -20.51
CA SER A 473 -33.18 1.32 -21.41
C SER A 473 -33.02 1.65 -22.91
N ASP A 474 -32.54 2.86 -23.21
CA ASP A 474 -32.47 3.37 -24.59
C ASP A 474 -31.12 3.07 -25.28
N ALA A 475 -30.18 2.41 -24.59
CA ALA A 475 -28.90 2.01 -25.17
C ALA A 475 -28.95 0.63 -25.82
N ALA A 476 -28.18 0.41 -26.89
CA ALA A 476 -28.03 -0.90 -27.54
C ALA A 476 -27.48 -1.96 -26.55
N VAL A 477 -26.51 -1.55 -25.73
CA VAL A 477 -25.98 -2.35 -24.61
C VAL A 477 -25.55 -1.43 -23.47
N THR A 478 -25.85 -1.84 -22.23
CA THR A 478 -25.23 -1.27 -21.02
C THR A 478 -24.12 -2.22 -20.57
N LEU A 479 -22.90 -1.73 -20.49
CA LEU A 479 -21.74 -2.45 -19.97
C LEU A 479 -21.54 -2.05 -18.51
N VAL A 480 -21.47 -3.05 -17.63
CA VAL A 480 -21.23 -2.87 -16.18
C VAL A 480 -19.88 -3.46 -15.84
N LEU A 481 -18.95 -2.60 -15.42
CA LEU A 481 -17.63 -3.00 -14.94
C LEU A 481 -17.71 -3.28 -13.45
N THR A 482 -17.10 -4.37 -13.03
CA THR A 482 -16.95 -4.72 -11.62
C THR A 482 -15.49 -4.99 -11.27
N GLY A 483 -15.10 -4.77 -10.02
CA GLY A 483 -13.74 -4.99 -9.55
C GLY A 483 -13.59 -6.32 -8.81
N SER A 484 -12.57 -7.12 -9.13
CA SER A 484 -12.22 -8.33 -8.35
C SER A 484 -11.54 -7.95 -7.02
N LEU A 485 -12.27 -7.32 -6.10
CA LEU A 485 -11.71 -6.67 -4.90
C LEU A 485 -10.94 -7.65 -4.01
N ALA A 486 -11.50 -8.82 -3.71
CA ALA A 486 -10.82 -9.83 -2.88
C ALA A 486 -9.47 -10.27 -3.47
N ARG A 487 -9.40 -10.44 -4.81
CA ARG A 487 -8.15 -10.79 -5.51
C ARG A 487 -7.11 -9.68 -5.34
N VAL A 488 -7.50 -8.43 -5.55
CA VAL A 488 -6.58 -7.29 -5.42
C VAL A 488 -6.16 -7.08 -3.95
N ALA A 489 -7.09 -7.24 -3.01
CA ALA A 489 -6.85 -7.11 -1.57
C ALA A 489 -5.85 -8.14 -1.04
N SER A 490 -5.79 -9.34 -1.63
CA SER A 490 -4.76 -10.34 -1.25
C SER A 490 -3.32 -9.84 -1.46
N LYS A 491 -3.11 -8.87 -2.37
CA LYS A 491 -1.81 -8.23 -2.62
C LYS A 491 -1.70 -6.84 -2.03
N TYR A 492 -2.76 -6.04 -2.09
CA TYR A 492 -2.73 -4.60 -1.79
C TYR A 492 -3.53 -4.21 -0.53
N SER A 493 -4.12 -5.16 0.18
CA SER A 493 -4.93 -4.91 1.38
C SER A 493 -5.98 -3.81 1.13
N THR A 494 -6.15 -2.85 2.04
CA THR A 494 -7.12 -1.75 1.94
C THR A 494 -6.95 -0.86 0.70
N PHE A 495 -5.74 -0.74 0.16
CA PHE A 495 -5.47 0.03 -1.07
C PHE A 495 -6.12 -0.60 -2.32
N ALA A 496 -6.56 -1.86 -2.22
CA ALA A 496 -7.22 -2.57 -3.31
C ALA A 496 -8.48 -1.86 -3.81
N TRP A 497 -9.25 -1.21 -2.93
CA TRP A 497 -10.45 -0.47 -3.33
C TRP A 497 -10.11 0.67 -4.31
N ARG A 498 -9.04 1.42 -4.04
CA ARG A 498 -8.56 2.45 -4.98
C ARG A 498 -8.04 1.84 -6.28
N ILE A 499 -7.30 0.73 -6.20
CA ILE A 499 -6.75 0.07 -7.40
C ILE A 499 -7.86 -0.41 -8.33
N VAL A 500 -8.92 -1.06 -7.82
CA VAL A 500 -9.99 -1.56 -8.69
C VAL A 500 -10.70 -0.43 -9.45
N HIS A 501 -10.86 0.73 -8.82
CA HIS A 501 -11.43 1.92 -9.47
C HIS A 501 -10.48 2.58 -10.48
N LEU A 502 -9.18 2.64 -10.17
CA LEU A 502 -8.16 3.11 -11.12
C LEU A 502 -8.07 2.20 -12.34
N ASP A 503 -8.05 0.89 -12.13
CA ASP A 503 -8.04 -0.12 -13.20
C ASP A 503 -9.30 -0.01 -14.07
N ALA A 504 -10.47 0.19 -13.45
CA ALA A 504 -11.72 0.45 -14.16
C ALA A 504 -11.64 1.74 -14.98
N GLY A 505 -11.07 2.83 -14.44
CA GLY A 505 -10.84 4.07 -15.18
C GLY A 505 -9.99 3.87 -16.45
N VAL A 506 -8.94 3.05 -16.37
CA VAL A 506 -8.11 2.68 -17.54
C VAL A 506 -8.93 1.87 -18.56
N ALA A 507 -9.70 0.88 -18.10
CA ALA A 507 -10.54 0.06 -18.96
C ALA A 507 -11.63 0.91 -19.67
N LEU A 508 -12.28 1.81 -18.94
CA LEU A 508 -13.26 2.77 -19.44
C LEU A 508 -12.67 3.73 -20.47
N ALA A 509 -11.45 4.22 -20.23
CA ALA A 509 -10.74 5.06 -21.17
C ALA A 509 -10.44 4.31 -22.47
N GLN A 510 -9.90 3.10 -22.40
CA GLN A 510 -9.66 2.28 -23.60
C GLN A 510 -10.96 2.00 -24.36
N LEU A 511 -12.01 1.59 -23.65
CA LEU A 511 -13.32 1.31 -24.23
C LEU A 511 -13.89 2.54 -24.95
N SER A 512 -13.88 3.70 -24.31
CA SER A 512 -14.43 4.94 -24.88
C SER A 512 -13.70 5.39 -26.13
N HIS A 513 -12.36 5.33 -26.12
CA HIS A 513 -11.55 5.69 -27.30
C HIS A 513 -11.72 4.70 -28.45
N ALA A 514 -11.75 3.40 -28.14
CA ALA A 514 -11.98 2.36 -29.14
C ALA A 514 -13.38 2.49 -29.75
N ALA A 515 -14.43 2.68 -28.94
CA ALA A 515 -15.80 2.87 -29.40
C ALA A 515 -15.90 4.05 -30.36
N ARG A 516 -15.29 5.19 -30.00
CA ARG A 516 -15.25 6.38 -30.86
C ARG A 516 -14.60 6.08 -32.22
N SER A 517 -13.47 5.38 -32.23
CA SER A 517 -12.79 4.99 -33.47
C SER A 517 -13.60 3.99 -34.32
N PHE A 518 -14.53 3.25 -33.70
CA PHE A 518 -15.44 2.34 -34.41
C PHE A 518 -16.72 3.04 -34.90
N GLY A 519 -16.82 4.37 -34.75
CA GLY A 519 -18.04 5.10 -35.08
C GLY A 519 -19.20 4.80 -34.14
N LEU A 520 -18.91 4.56 -32.86
CA LEU A 520 -19.88 4.36 -31.79
C LEU A 520 -19.70 5.38 -30.67
N GLN A 521 -20.79 5.69 -29.98
CA GLN A 521 -20.79 6.50 -28.76
C GLN A 521 -20.76 5.59 -27.54
N ALA A 522 -19.71 5.74 -26.73
CA ALA A 522 -19.65 5.18 -25.38
C ALA A 522 -19.85 6.32 -24.37
N ARG A 523 -20.89 6.22 -23.57
CA ARG A 523 -21.25 7.21 -22.54
C ARG A 523 -21.07 6.59 -21.15
N PRO A 524 -19.94 6.84 -20.47
CA PRO A 524 -19.83 6.53 -19.05
C PRO A 524 -20.89 7.30 -18.27
N LEU A 525 -21.57 6.60 -17.36
CA LEU A 525 -22.51 7.23 -16.44
C LEU A 525 -21.76 7.84 -15.27
N ASP A 526 -22.25 8.97 -14.76
CA ASP A 526 -21.75 9.63 -13.55
C ASP A 526 -22.41 9.09 -12.27
N ARG A 527 -23.60 8.49 -12.40
CA ARG A 527 -24.40 7.93 -11.31
C ARG A 527 -25.18 6.70 -11.76
N TRP A 528 -25.33 5.75 -10.84
CA TRP A 528 -26.16 4.55 -10.98
C TRP A 528 -26.63 4.09 -9.60
N ASP A 529 -27.52 3.10 -9.58
CA ASP A 529 -27.96 2.42 -8.35
C ASP A 529 -27.21 1.09 -8.22
N ASP A 530 -26.24 1.04 -7.31
CA ASP A 530 -25.42 -0.15 -7.07
C ASP A 530 -26.25 -1.35 -6.60
N LEU A 531 -27.28 -1.13 -5.77
CA LEU A 531 -28.13 -2.21 -5.25
C LEU A 531 -29.02 -2.80 -6.34
N ALA A 532 -29.58 -1.95 -7.20
CA ALA A 532 -30.37 -2.42 -8.33
C ALA A 532 -29.52 -3.23 -9.31
N LEU A 533 -28.32 -2.76 -9.66
CA LEU A 533 -27.43 -3.49 -10.56
C LEU A 533 -26.88 -4.77 -9.92
N ALA A 534 -26.58 -4.76 -8.63
CA ALA A 534 -26.17 -5.96 -7.89
C ALA A 534 -27.26 -7.02 -7.89
N ALA A 535 -28.53 -6.64 -7.71
CA ALA A 535 -29.66 -7.57 -7.77
C ALA A 535 -29.83 -8.16 -9.18
N VAL A 536 -29.65 -7.35 -10.24
CA VAL A 536 -29.74 -7.81 -11.64
C VAL A 536 -28.62 -8.80 -11.98
N LEU A 537 -27.41 -8.57 -11.46
CA LEU A 537 -26.21 -9.31 -11.82
C LEU A 537 -25.80 -10.39 -10.79
N ASP A 538 -26.57 -10.56 -9.71
CA ASP A 538 -26.28 -11.44 -8.56
C ASP A 538 -24.86 -11.18 -8.01
N LEU A 539 -24.58 -9.92 -7.67
CA LEU A 539 -23.27 -9.47 -7.17
C LEU A 539 -23.26 -9.32 -5.65
N ASP A 540 -22.18 -9.81 -5.04
CA ASP A 540 -21.77 -9.42 -3.70
C ASP A 540 -20.87 -8.17 -3.81
N LEU A 541 -21.40 -7.00 -3.45
CA LEU A 541 -20.69 -5.72 -3.58
C LEU A 541 -19.46 -5.60 -2.65
N ASP A 542 -19.39 -6.40 -1.58
CA ASP A 542 -18.23 -6.42 -0.67
C ASP A 542 -17.05 -7.19 -1.29
N ALA A 543 -17.31 -8.10 -2.23
CA ALA A 543 -16.30 -8.87 -2.95
C ALA A 543 -16.06 -8.35 -4.38
N GLU A 544 -17.11 -7.83 -5.00
CA GLU A 544 -17.18 -7.43 -6.41
C GLU A 544 -17.96 -6.12 -6.58
N PRO A 545 -17.39 -4.97 -6.16
CA PRO A 545 -18.03 -3.68 -6.30
C PRO A 545 -18.20 -3.31 -7.78
N ILE A 546 -19.26 -2.56 -8.07
CA ILE A 546 -19.45 -1.94 -9.39
C ILE A 546 -18.52 -0.73 -9.47
N THR A 547 -17.65 -0.73 -10.47
CA THR A 547 -16.60 0.28 -10.63
C THR A 547 -16.85 1.22 -11.82
N GLY A 548 -17.88 0.96 -12.61
CA GLY A 548 -18.27 1.82 -13.72
C GLY A 548 -19.42 1.26 -14.55
N VAL A 549 -20.20 2.14 -15.16
CA VAL A 549 -21.30 1.78 -16.06
C VAL A 549 -21.16 2.60 -17.33
N VAL A 550 -21.25 1.95 -18.49
CA VAL A 550 -21.14 2.58 -19.81
C VAL A 550 -22.30 2.18 -20.68
N GLU A 551 -22.97 3.16 -21.27
CA GLU A 551 -23.94 2.93 -22.32
C GLU A 551 -23.26 3.01 -23.68
N LEU A 552 -23.50 2.02 -24.54
CA LEU A 552 -23.00 2.00 -25.91
C LEU A 552 -24.17 2.17 -26.89
N ARG A 553 -24.01 3.10 -27.83
CA ARG A 553 -25.00 3.42 -28.86
C ARG A 553 -24.32 3.72 -30.21
N PRO A 554 -25.00 3.52 -31.34
CA PRO A 554 -24.67 4.18 -32.61
C PRO A 554 -24.64 5.71 -32.43
N PHE A 555 -23.82 6.44 -33.22
CA PHE A 555 -23.96 7.90 -33.30
C PHE A 555 -25.32 8.28 -33.92
N SER A 556 -25.95 9.33 -33.39
CA SER A 556 -27.11 9.94 -34.04
C SER A 556 -26.67 10.76 -35.26
N ALA A 557 -27.58 11.01 -36.20
CA ALA A 557 -27.29 11.77 -37.43
C ALA A 557 -26.93 13.25 -37.18
N GLU A 558 -27.19 13.78 -35.98
CA GLU A 558 -26.85 15.16 -35.57
C GLU A 558 -25.51 15.25 -34.83
N GLU A 559 -24.95 14.11 -34.38
CA GLU A 559 -23.71 14.02 -33.58
C GLU A 559 -22.53 13.40 -34.33
N ALA A 560 -22.78 12.92 -35.56
CA ALA A 560 -21.81 12.39 -36.52
C ALA A 560 -21.18 13.52 -37.34
#